data_AF-A0A1T4PDI7-F1
#
_entry.id   AF-A0A1T4PDI7-F1
#
_cell.length_a   1.000
_cell.length_b   1.000
_cell.length_c   1.000
_cell.angle_alpha   90.00
_cell.angle_beta   90.00
_cell.angle_gamma   90.00
#
_symmetry.space_group_name_H-M   'P 1'
#
loop_
_entity.id
_entity.type
_entity.pdbx_description
1 polymer ?
#
loop_
_entity_poly.entity_id
_entity_poly.type
_entity_poly.pdbx_seq_one_letter_code
_entity_poly.pdbx_strand_id
1 'polypeptide(L)'
;MSRTDKTKPLWVRHAEHRPRPVHDHRYGPCDLPPRPTREEPDTRCRWEHPGVLLFGHTCCSGCNVRSCVKEWQRMTRADNRRERYAGRREAHRHLTGEIDD
;
A
#
# COMPACT_ATOMS: atom_id res chain seq x y z
N MET A 1 -3.93 15.97 4.07
CA MET A 1 -5.30 15.99 4.61
C MET A 1 -5.25 16.22 6.10
N SER A 2 -5.96 17.25 6.58
CA SER A 2 -6.12 17.52 8.01
C SER A 2 -6.90 16.40 8.71
N ARG A 3 -6.91 16.39 10.05
CA ARG A 3 -7.74 15.45 10.83
C ARG A 3 -9.23 15.63 10.51
N THR A 4 -9.68 16.86 10.32
CA THR A 4 -11.05 17.20 9.95
C THR A 4 -11.40 16.75 8.53
N ASP A 5 -10.46 16.81 7.59
CA ASP A 5 -10.71 16.33 6.22
C ASP A 5 -10.95 14.82 6.19
N LYS A 6 -10.31 14.06 7.08
CA LYS A 6 -10.47 12.59 7.14
C LYS A 6 -11.87 12.16 7.58
N THR A 7 -12.60 13.00 8.32
CA THR A 7 -13.95 12.70 8.79
C THR A 7 -15.04 13.13 7.81
N LYS A 8 -14.70 13.88 6.76
CA LYS A 8 -15.65 14.28 5.71
C LYS A 8 -16.05 13.05 4.87
N PRO A 9 -17.31 13.00 4.37
CA PRO A 9 -17.71 12.00 3.39
C PRO A 9 -16.78 11.99 2.18
N LEU A 10 -16.53 10.81 1.59
CA LEU A 10 -15.57 10.64 0.49
C LEU A 10 -15.82 11.59 -0.69
N TRP A 11 -17.08 11.79 -1.08
CA TRP A 11 -17.46 12.69 -2.16
C TRP A 11 -17.09 14.16 -1.89
N VAL A 12 -17.18 14.62 -0.64
CA VAL A 12 -16.74 15.97 -0.24
C VAL A 12 -15.23 16.09 -0.39
N ARG A 13 -14.49 15.08 0.08
CA ARG A 13 -13.03 15.03 -0.05
C ARG A 13 -12.59 15.01 -1.50
N HIS A 14 -13.33 14.32 -2.37
CA HIS A 14 -13.10 14.34 -3.81
C HIS A 14 -13.35 15.73 -4.42
N ALA A 15 -14.44 16.40 -4.05
CA ALA A 15 -14.72 17.75 -4.53
C ALA A 15 -13.61 18.75 -4.13
N GLU A 16 -13.11 18.65 -2.90
CA GLU A 16 -12.08 19.56 -2.36
C GLU A 16 -10.66 19.29 -2.92
N HIS A 17 -10.34 18.03 -3.23
CA HIS A 17 -8.96 17.62 -3.56
C HIS A 17 -8.73 17.17 -5.01
N ARG A 18 -9.73 17.30 -5.89
CA ARG A 18 -9.62 17.03 -7.34
C ARG A 18 -8.95 15.66 -7.63
N PRO A 19 -9.62 14.54 -7.30
CA PRO A 19 -9.05 13.21 -7.48
C PRO A 19 -8.74 12.95 -8.95
N ARG A 20 -7.70 12.15 -9.19
CA ARG A 20 -7.38 11.67 -10.53
C ARG A 20 -8.30 10.50 -10.88
N PRO A 21 -8.73 10.36 -12.15
CA PRO A 21 -9.44 9.17 -12.58
C PRO A 21 -8.46 8.00 -12.69
N VAL A 22 -8.89 6.81 -12.25
CA VAL A 22 -8.19 5.54 -12.39
C VAL A 22 -9.02 4.64 -13.30
N HIS A 23 -8.46 4.29 -14.45
CA HIS A 23 -9.17 3.57 -15.49
C HIS A 23 -8.83 2.07 -15.51
N ASP A 24 -9.86 1.22 -15.58
CA ASP A 24 -9.72 -0.21 -15.91
C ASP A 24 -10.60 -0.56 -17.12
N HIS A 25 -9.97 -0.56 -18.30
CA HIS A 25 -10.62 -0.84 -19.58
C HIS A 25 -10.42 -2.28 -20.05
N ARG A 26 -9.96 -3.19 -19.19
CA ARG A 26 -9.68 -4.58 -19.58
C ARG A 26 -10.90 -5.28 -20.18
N TYR A 27 -12.10 -4.92 -19.72
CA TYR A 27 -13.36 -5.58 -20.08
C TYR A 27 -14.41 -4.63 -20.67
N GLY A 28 -13.97 -3.61 -21.43
CA GLY A 28 -14.87 -2.74 -22.17
C GLY A 28 -14.69 -1.24 -21.90
N PRO A 29 -15.61 -0.40 -22.41
CA PRO A 29 -15.45 1.05 -22.41
C PRO A 29 -15.43 1.64 -20.99
N CYS A 30 -14.98 2.89 -20.89
CA CYS A 30 -14.96 3.62 -19.62
C CYS A 30 -16.39 3.80 -19.09
N ASP A 31 -16.62 3.35 -17.87
CA ASP A 31 -17.87 3.50 -17.13
C ASP A 31 -17.78 4.59 -16.04
N LEU A 32 -16.66 5.33 -15.97
CA LEU A 32 -16.46 6.38 -14.98
C LEU A 32 -17.35 7.59 -15.27
N PRO A 33 -18.16 8.06 -14.29
CA PRO A 33 -18.87 9.32 -14.41
C PRO A 33 -17.90 10.50 -14.61
N PRO A 34 -18.29 11.58 -15.29
CA PRO A 34 -17.41 12.72 -15.58
C PRO A 34 -16.93 13.47 -14.33
N ARG A 35 -17.60 13.28 -13.18
CA ARG A 35 -17.23 13.86 -11.87
C ARG A 35 -17.49 12.86 -10.75
N PRO A 36 -16.77 12.96 -9.61
CA PRO A 36 -17.07 12.19 -8.42
C PRO A 36 -18.51 12.41 -7.96
N THR A 37 -19.24 11.33 -7.78
CA THR A 37 -20.63 11.32 -7.30
C THR A 37 -20.69 11.10 -5.79
N ARG A 38 -21.86 11.38 -5.20
CA ARG A 38 -22.11 11.10 -3.77
C ARG A 38 -22.18 9.61 -3.47
N GLU A 39 -22.84 8.88 -4.35
CA GLU A 39 -22.94 7.42 -4.31
C GLU A 39 -21.67 6.82 -4.92
N GLU A 40 -21.17 5.74 -4.32
CA GLU A 40 -20.08 4.96 -4.92
C GLU A 40 -20.63 4.24 -6.15
N PRO A 41 -20.15 4.58 -7.35
CA PRO A 41 -20.61 3.91 -8.55
C PRO A 41 -20.02 2.49 -8.59
N ASP A 42 -20.85 1.52 -8.96
CA ASP A 42 -20.40 0.14 -9.23
C ASP A 42 -19.74 0.09 -10.62
N THR A 43 -18.61 0.80 -10.75
CA THR A 43 -17.87 0.99 -11.99
C THR A 43 -16.46 0.46 -11.86
N ARG A 44 -15.93 -0.09 -12.96
CA ARG A 44 -14.55 -0.62 -13.00
C ARG A 44 -13.53 0.50 -12.90
N CYS A 45 -13.79 1.58 -13.63
CA CYS A 45 -13.04 2.82 -13.46
C CYS A 45 -13.50 3.51 -12.17
N ARG A 46 -12.57 4.11 -11.42
CA ARG A 46 -12.87 4.78 -10.15
C ARG A 46 -12.12 6.08 -9.99
N TRP A 47 -12.59 6.93 -9.08
CA TRP A 47 -11.83 8.09 -8.63
C TRP A 47 -10.77 7.65 -7.62
N GLU A 48 -9.53 8.12 -7.80
CA GLU A 48 -8.45 7.81 -6.89
C GLU A 48 -8.76 8.35 -5.49
N HIS A 49 -8.55 7.52 -4.45
CA HIS A 49 -8.76 7.95 -3.08
C HIS A 49 -7.86 9.16 -2.75
N PRO A 50 -8.37 10.27 -2.18
CA PRO A 50 -7.59 11.49 -1.97
C PRO A 50 -6.36 11.32 -1.06
N GLY A 51 -6.33 10.22 -0.29
CA GLY A 51 -5.16 9.85 0.51
C GLY A 51 -3.95 9.41 -0.33
N VAL A 52 -4.15 8.90 -1.54
CA VAL A 52 -3.06 8.49 -2.42
C VAL A 52 -2.34 9.72 -2.99
N LEU A 53 -3.11 10.74 -3.40
CA LEU A 53 -2.57 12.01 -3.90
C LEU A 53 -1.86 12.84 -2.82
N LEU A 54 -2.41 12.87 -1.61
CA LEU A 54 -1.91 13.76 -0.55
C LEU A 54 -0.80 13.15 0.31
N PHE A 55 -0.62 11.84 0.28
CA PHE A 55 0.48 11.18 0.96
C PHE A 55 1.46 10.51 -0.01
N GLY A 56 1.24 10.60 -1.33
CA GLY A 56 2.13 10.02 -2.35
C GLY A 56 2.29 8.50 -2.26
N HIS A 57 1.51 7.83 -1.42
CA HIS A 57 1.68 6.41 -1.17
C HIS A 57 0.69 5.60 -2.03
N THR A 58 1.20 5.00 -3.10
CA THR A 58 0.58 3.79 -3.64
C THR A 58 0.66 2.67 -2.60
N CYS A 59 -0.12 1.59 -2.75
CA CYS A 59 -0.03 0.45 -1.81
C CYS A 59 1.41 -0.05 -1.59
N CYS A 60 2.29 0.14 -2.58
CA CYS A 60 3.70 -0.24 -2.56
C CYS A 60 4.64 0.81 -1.94
N SER A 61 4.20 2.04 -1.69
CA SER A 61 5.08 3.14 -1.27
C SER A 61 4.96 3.51 0.21
N GLY A 62 4.21 2.74 1.02
CA GLY A 62 3.99 3.03 2.44
C GLY A 62 2.51 3.13 2.82
N CYS A 63 1.77 2.04 2.60
CA CYS A 63 0.39 1.94 3.07
C CYS A 63 0.34 1.93 4.60
N ASN A 64 -0.13 3.03 5.22
CA ASN A 64 -0.32 3.14 6.67
C ASN A 64 -1.56 2.40 7.19
N VAL A 65 -2.29 1.67 6.32
CA VAL A 65 -3.40 0.82 6.75
C VAL A 65 -2.84 -0.32 7.59
N ARG A 66 -3.51 -0.63 8.70
CA ARG A 66 -3.05 -1.60 9.70
C ARG A 66 -2.70 -2.97 9.11
N SER A 67 -3.46 -3.44 8.10
CA SER A 67 -3.20 -4.71 7.41
C SER A 67 -1.87 -4.68 6.66
N CYS A 68 -1.63 -3.66 5.85
CA CYS A 68 -0.38 -3.45 5.12
C CYS A 68 0.83 -3.40 6.08
N VAL A 69 0.73 -2.63 7.16
CA VAL A 69 1.80 -2.50 8.16
C VAL A 69 2.08 -3.86 8.82
N LYS A 70 1.03 -4.62 9.16
CA LYS A 70 1.17 -5.95 9.77
C LYS A 70 1.84 -6.95 8.82
N GLU A 71 1.47 -6.92 7.54
CA GLU A 71 2.08 -7.74 6.50
C GLU A 71 3.57 -7.42 6.33
N TRP A 72 3.91 -6.13 6.20
CA TRP A 72 5.30 -5.68 6.14
C TRP A 72 6.09 -6.17 7.35
N GLN A 73 5.56 -5.96 8.57
CA GLN A 73 6.22 -6.40 9.80
C GLN A 73 6.43 -7.92 9.83
N ARG A 74 5.50 -8.69 9.27
CA ARG A 74 5.64 -10.15 9.16
C ARG A 74 6.79 -10.53 8.23
N MET A 75 6.89 -9.88 7.06
CA MET A 75 7.98 -10.10 6.11
C MET A 75 9.34 -9.82 6.74
N THR A 76 9.51 -8.63 7.32
CA THR A 76 10.78 -8.24 7.94
C THR A 76 11.16 -9.11 9.13
N ARG A 77 10.18 -9.52 9.96
CA ARG A 77 10.46 -10.50 11.02
C ARG A 77 10.91 -11.84 10.46
N ALA A 78 10.42 -12.26 9.30
CA ALA A 78 10.85 -13.49 8.65
C ALA A 78 12.27 -13.36 8.10
N ASP A 79 12.60 -12.24 7.47
CA ASP A 79 13.94 -11.99 6.93
C ASP A 79 14.98 -11.85 8.05
N ASN A 80 14.68 -11.10 9.11
CA ASN A 80 15.55 -11.02 10.30
C ASN A 80 15.71 -12.38 11.00
N ARG A 81 14.74 -13.30 10.87
CA ARG A 81 14.92 -14.68 11.36
C ARG A 81 15.88 -15.44 10.45
N ARG A 82 15.70 -15.36 9.13
CA ARG A 82 16.58 -16.02 8.15
C ARG A 82 18.02 -15.56 8.31
N GLU A 83 18.25 -14.26 8.42
CA GLU A 83 19.56 -13.66 8.64
C GLU A 83 20.21 -14.17 9.94
N ARG A 84 19.48 -14.16 11.07
CA ARG A 84 19.99 -14.73 12.33
C ARG A 84 20.31 -16.22 12.23
N TYR A 85 19.51 -17.01 11.51
CA TYR A 85 19.83 -18.42 11.28
C TYR A 85 21.03 -18.61 10.36
N ALA A 86 21.18 -17.78 9.33
CA ALA A 86 22.36 -17.79 8.46
C ALA A 86 23.63 -17.48 9.27
N GLY A 87 23.63 -16.41 10.05
CA GLY A 87 24.76 -16.04 10.91
C GLY A 87 25.08 -17.11 11.96
N ARG A 88 24.07 -17.74 12.57
CA ARG A 88 24.32 -18.88 13.49
C ARG A 88 24.95 -20.07 12.78
N ARG A 89 24.50 -20.41 11.57
CA ARG A 89 25.09 -21.50 10.78
C ARG A 89 26.52 -21.17 10.38
N GLU A 90 26.78 -19.95 9.94
CA GLU A 90 28.12 -19.49 9.60
C GLU A 90 29.07 -19.53 10.79
N ALA A 91 28.66 -19.00 11.95
CA ALA A 91 29.42 -19.10 13.19
C ALA A 91 29.69 -20.57 13.58
N HIS A 92 28.71 -21.45 13.44
CA HIS A 92 28.90 -22.89 13.69
C HIS A 92 29.93 -23.50 12.74
N ARG A 93 29.88 -23.16 11.44
CA ARG A 93 30.85 -23.64 10.44
C ARG A 93 32.28 -23.19 10.74
N HIS A 94 32.47 -21.93 11.15
CA HIS A 94 33.78 -21.47 11.62
C HIS A 94 34.24 -22.21 12.87
N LEU A 95 33.37 -22.42 13.87
CA LEU A 95 33.72 -23.13 15.09
C LEU A 95 34.05 -24.62 14.87
N THR A 96 33.45 -25.23 13.85
CA THR A 96 33.67 -26.65 13.50
C THR A 96 34.79 -26.85 12.48
N GLY A 97 35.46 -25.78 12.03
CA GLY A 97 36.57 -25.86 11.07
C GLY A 97 36.14 -26.17 9.64
N GLU A 98 34.85 -26.02 9.31
CA GLU A 98 34.36 -26.21 7.93
C GLU A 98 34.67 -24.99 7.03
N ILE A 99 35.07 -23.86 7.63
CA ILE A 99 35.53 -22.65 6.95
C ILE A 99 36.81 -22.19 7.67
N ASP A 100 37.96 -22.53 7.11
CA ASP A 100 39.27 -21.94 7.47
C ASP A 100 39.42 -20.57 6.75
N ASP A 101 39.97 -19.59 7.47
CA ASP A 101 40.18 -18.20 7.03
C ASP A 101 41.27 -18.09 5.94
#